data_AF-A0A7L4RN44-F1
#
_entry.id   AF-A0A7L4RN44-F1
#
_cell.length_a   1.000
_cell.length_b   1.000
_cell.length_c   1.000
_cell.angle_alpha   90.00
_cell.angle_beta   90.00
_cell.angle_gamma   90.00
#
_symmetry.space_group_name_H-M   'P 1'
#
loop_
_entity.id
_entity.type
_entity.pdbx_description
1 polymer ?
#
loop_
_entity_poly.entity_id
_entity_poly.type
_entity_poly.pdbx_seq_one_letter_code
_entity_poly.pdbx_strand_id
1 'polypeptide(L)'
;TQDGRVLLVGDAAGQVKATTGGGVVFGGSCARVAARCAAVFIREGKELNYEREWRREFGKELRLHAAIARAKNSLGNSGLDFALTAGRVLGVPLFLKRFGDMDFVLRV
;
A
#
# COMPACT_ATOMS: atom_id res chain seq x y z
N THR A 1 6.02 -12.75 -1.95
CA THR A 1 4.64 -13.20 -2.20
C THR A 1 4.60 -14.18 -3.36
N GLN A 2 5.51 -14.08 -4.34
CA GLN A 2 5.82 -15.19 -5.25
C GLN A 2 6.92 -16.10 -4.68
N ASP A 3 6.75 -17.41 -4.85
CA ASP A 3 7.83 -18.40 -4.72
C ASP A 3 7.66 -19.49 -5.78
N GLY A 4 8.60 -19.61 -6.71
CA GLY A 4 8.46 -20.45 -7.90
C GLY A 4 7.16 -20.18 -8.66
N ARG A 5 6.24 -21.16 -8.65
CA ARG A 5 4.91 -21.10 -9.29
C ARG A 5 3.76 -20.79 -8.32
N VAL A 6 4.07 -20.42 -7.07
CA VAL A 6 3.09 -20.06 -6.04
C VAL A 6 3.00 -18.54 -5.95
N LEU A 7 1.78 -18.00 -6.01
CA LEU A 7 1.49 -16.57 -5.92
C LEU A 7 0.54 -16.29 -4.75
N LEU A 8 1.01 -15.55 -3.74
CA LEU A 8 0.18 -15.05 -2.65
C LEU A 8 -0.38 -13.67 -3.00
N VAL A 9 -1.65 -13.42 -2.62
CA VAL A 9 -2.37 -12.16 -2.84
C VAL A 9 -3.12 -11.74 -1.57
N GLY A 10 -3.45 -10.45 -1.46
CA GLY A 10 -4.25 -9.90 -0.36
C GLY A 10 -3.55 -10.03 1.00
N ASP A 11 -4.31 -10.37 2.03
CA ASP A 11 -3.85 -10.45 3.41
C ASP A 11 -2.72 -11.48 3.58
N ALA A 12 -2.81 -12.62 2.89
CA ALA A 12 -1.76 -13.65 2.88
C ALA A 12 -0.42 -13.13 2.33
N ALA A 13 -0.46 -12.06 1.54
CA ALA A 13 0.69 -11.40 0.95
C ALA A 13 1.13 -10.13 1.70
N GLY A 14 0.43 -9.75 2.78
CA GLY A 14 0.65 -8.49 3.49
C GLY A 14 0.29 -7.25 2.67
N GLN A 15 -0.62 -7.38 1.71
CA GLN A 15 -1.05 -6.30 0.80
C GLN A 15 -2.16 -5.45 1.43
N VAL A 16 -1.97 -5.07 2.69
CA VAL A 16 -2.93 -4.32 3.50
C VAL A 16 -2.38 -2.93 3.83
N LYS A 17 -3.27 -1.93 3.80
CA LYS A 17 -2.98 -0.59 4.29
C LYS A 17 -2.79 -0.62 5.81
N ALA A 18 -1.53 -0.60 6.27
CA ALA A 18 -1.20 -0.72 7.69
C ALA A 18 -1.81 0.38 8.60
N THR A 19 -2.20 1.53 8.03
CA THR A 19 -2.83 2.61 8.80
C THR A 19 -4.29 2.33 9.19
N THR A 20 -5.02 1.54 8.39
CA THR A 20 -6.46 1.29 8.59
C THR A 20 -6.82 -0.20 8.61
N GLY A 21 -5.90 -1.10 8.27
CA GLY A 21 -6.20 -2.51 8.01
C GLY A 21 -6.93 -2.77 6.68
N GLY A 22 -7.06 -1.77 5.80
CA GLY A 22 -7.80 -1.92 4.55
C GLY A 22 -7.04 -2.76 3.52
N GLY A 23 -7.59 -3.93 3.16
CA GLY A 23 -6.99 -4.84 2.17
C GLY A 23 -7.69 -4.88 0.81
N VAL A 24 -8.93 -4.39 0.69
CA VAL A 24 -9.76 -4.57 -0.52
C VAL A 24 -9.12 -3.95 -1.76
N VAL A 25 -8.69 -2.68 -1.69
CA VAL A 25 -8.12 -1.95 -2.84
C VAL A 25 -6.79 -2.54 -3.27
N PHE A 26 -5.85 -2.69 -2.33
CA PHE A 26 -4.51 -3.21 -2.64
C PHE A 26 -4.51 -4.70 -2.96
N GLY A 27 -5.27 -5.50 -2.23
CA GLY A 27 -5.44 -6.92 -2.50
C GLY A 27 -6.06 -7.18 -3.87
N GLY A 28 -7.15 -6.47 -4.21
CA GLY A 28 -7.75 -6.56 -5.54
C GLY A 28 -6.82 -6.08 -6.66
N SER A 29 -6.08 -4.99 -6.43
CA SER A 29 -5.12 -4.47 -7.41
C SER A 29 -3.95 -5.44 -7.64
N CYS A 30 -3.38 -6.00 -6.58
CA CYS A 30 -2.32 -7.00 -6.69
C CYS A 30 -2.83 -8.32 -7.29
N ALA A 31 -4.08 -8.73 -7.02
CA ALA A 31 -4.70 -9.88 -7.67
C ALA A 31 -4.79 -9.70 -9.19
N ARG A 32 -5.08 -8.50 -9.69
CA ARG A 32 -5.05 -8.20 -11.14
C ARG A 32 -3.65 -8.34 -11.72
N VAL A 33 -2.62 -7.89 -10.99
CA VAL A 33 -1.21 -8.08 -11.40
C VAL A 33 -0.87 -9.57 -11.44
N ALA A 34 -1.23 -10.34 -10.41
CA ALA A 34 -1.02 -11.78 -10.34
C ALA A 34 -1.67 -12.50 -11.54
N ALA A 35 -2.94 -12.18 -11.84
CA ALA A 35 -3.67 -12.74 -12.98
C ALA A 35 -2.99 -12.45 -14.32
N ARG A 36 -2.51 -11.22 -14.53
CA ARG A 36 -1.77 -10.83 -15.73
C ARG A 36 -0.47 -11.61 -15.88
N CYS A 37 0.33 -11.70 -14.81
CA CYS A 37 1.58 -12.46 -14.81
C CYS A 37 1.34 -13.95 -15.07
N ALA A 38 0.33 -14.55 -14.42
CA ALA A 38 -0.06 -15.94 -14.63
C ALA A 38 -0.51 -16.20 -16.08
N ALA A 39 -1.31 -15.32 -16.67
CA ALA A 39 -1.78 -15.46 -18.05
C ALA A 39 -0.64 -15.38 -19.08
N VAL A 40 0.39 -14.55 -18.82
CA VAL A 40 1.60 -14.48 -19.67
C VAL A 40 2.44 -15.75 -19.52
N PHE A 41 2.65 -16.23 -18.29
CA PHE A 41 3.35 -17.47 -18.03
C PHE A 41 2.68 -18.67 -18.74
N ILE A 42 1.36 -18.80 -18.63
CA ILE A 42 0.61 -19.92 -19.22
C ILE A 42 0.65 -19.89 -20.75
N ARG A 43 0.47 -18.72 -21.37
CA ARG A 43 0.35 -18.60 -22.84
C ARG A 43 1.69 -18.58 -23.56
N GLU A 44 2.70 -17.95 -22.95
CA GLU A 44 3.96 -17.64 -23.62
C GLU A 44 5.15 -18.42 -23.02
N GLY A 45 4.95 -19.20 -21.95
CA GLY A 45 6.02 -19.93 -21.27
C GLY A 45 7.07 -19.03 -20.59
N LYS A 46 6.79 -17.72 -20.48
CA LYS A 46 7.68 -16.74 -19.85
C LYS A 46 7.70 -16.90 -18.34
N GLU A 47 8.83 -16.58 -17.71
CA GLU A 47 8.97 -16.63 -16.26
C GLU A 47 7.95 -15.74 -15.53
N LEU A 48 7.43 -16.22 -14.39
CA LEU A 48 6.57 -15.43 -13.51
C LEU A 48 7.38 -14.28 -12.89
N ASN A 49 6.85 -13.06 -13.02
CA ASN A 49 7.47 -11.84 -12.50
C ASN A 49 6.57 -11.07 -11.52
N TYR A 50 5.58 -11.72 -10.94
CA TYR A 50 4.57 -11.10 -10.10
C TYR A 50 5.16 -10.29 -8.95
N GLU A 51 6.13 -10.84 -8.21
CA GLU A 51 6.76 -10.14 -7.06
C GLU A 51 7.29 -8.76 -7.45
N ARG A 52 7.97 -8.69 -8.59
CA ARG A 52 8.58 -7.48 -9.09
C ARG A 52 7.51 -6.49 -9.55
N GLU A 53 6.52 -6.95 -10.31
CA GLU A 53 5.48 -6.10 -10.89
C GLU A 53 4.59 -5.47 -9.79
N TRP A 54 4.09 -6.25 -8.83
CA TRP A 54 3.21 -5.68 -7.81
C TRP A 54 3.96 -4.70 -6.88
N ARG A 55 5.23 -5.00 -6.55
CA ARG A 55 6.06 -4.09 -5.74
C ARG A 55 6.38 -2.80 -6.47
N ARG A 56 6.58 -2.86 -7.79
CA ARG A 56 6.77 -1.68 -8.62
C ARG A 56 5.53 -0.79 -8.60
N GLU A 57 4.34 -1.38 -8.70
CA GLU A 57 3.09 -0.63 -8.78
C GLU A 57 2.61 -0.09 -7.41
N PHE A 58 2.70 -0.88 -6.33
CA PHE A 58 2.04 -0.59 -5.04
C PHE A 58 2.99 -0.63 -3.83
N GLY A 59 4.22 -1.10 -4.00
CA GLY A 59 5.16 -1.28 -2.89
C GLY A 59 5.57 0.01 -2.20
N LYS A 60 5.59 1.16 -2.91
CA LYS A 60 5.87 2.47 -2.30
C LYS A 60 4.72 2.91 -1.38
N GLU A 61 3.47 2.80 -1.83
CA GLU A 61 2.28 3.15 -1.05
C GLU A 61 2.18 2.33 0.24
N LEU A 62 2.30 1.00 0.13
CA LEU A 62 2.23 0.11 1.28
C LEU A 62 3.36 0.35 2.29
N ARG A 63 4.57 0.70 1.81
CA ARG A 63 5.69 1.09 2.70
C ARG A 63 5.42 2.42 3.42
N LEU A 64 4.82 3.39 2.74
CA LEU A 64 4.44 4.66 3.36
C LEU A 64 3.39 4.44 4.45
N HIS A 65 2.35 3.65 4.17
CA HIS A 65 1.37 3.30 5.21
C HIS A 65 2.01 2.57 6.40
N ALA A 66 2.95 1.65 6.16
CA ALA A 66 3.69 1.01 7.24
C ALA A 66 4.54 2.00 8.05
N ALA A 67 5.18 2.97 7.40
CA ALA A 67 5.94 4.02 8.08
C ALA A 67 5.04 4.93 8.94
N ILE A 68 3.90 5.36 8.40
CA ILE A 68 2.91 6.17 9.14
C ILE A 68 2.37 5.39 10.34
N ALA A 69 2.02 4.11 10.15
CA ALA A 69 1.53 3.27 11.23
C ALA A 69 2.57 3.12 12.36
N ARG A 70 3.85 2.91 12.03
CA ARG A 70 4.93 2.85 13.03
C ARG A 70 5.12 4.18 13.75
N ALA A 71 5.14 5.29 13.01
CA ALA A 71 5.27 6.62 13.61
C ALA A 71 4.12 6.90 14.58
N LYS A 72 2.87 6.67 14.15
CA LYS A 72 1.67 6.78 15.00
C LYS A 72 1.79 5.92 16.27
N ASN A 73 2.18 4.65 16.12
CA ASN A 73 2.26 3.73 17.26
C ASN A 73 3.43 4.04 18.21
N SER A 74 4.44 4.77 17.75
CA SER A 74 5.54 5.25 18.61
C SER A 74 5.20 6.52 19.40
N LEU A 75 4.13 7.23 19.00
CA LEU A 75 3.66 8.42 19.71
C LEU A 75 2.67 8.02 20.81
N GLY A 76 2.88 8.53 22.03
CA GLY A 76 1.83 8.53 23.06
C GLY A 76 0.75 9.58 22.76
N ASN A 77 -0.35 9.55 23.52
CA ASN A 77 -1.51 10.45 23.31
C ASN A 77 -1.11 11.94 23.21
N SER A 78 -0.28 12.43 24.14
CA SER A 78 0.16 13.84 24.13
C SER A 78 0.97 14.21 22.87
N GLY A 79 1.78 13.27 22.36
CA GLY A 79 2.55 13.49 21.13
C GLY A 79 1.66 13.50 19.89
N LEU A 80 0.64 12.64 19.86
CA LEU A 80 -0.35 12.62 18.79
C LEU A 80 -1.19 13.90 18.79
N ASP A 81 -1.65 14.36 19.94
CA ASP A 81 -2.44 15.60 20.09
C ASP A 81 -1.65 16.83 19.63
N PHE A 82 -0.36 16.88 20.00
CA PHE A 82 0.54 17.91 19.53
C PHE A 82 0.70 17.88 18.01
N ALA A 83 0.95 16.68 17.42
CA ALA A 83 1.11 16.53 15.98
C ALA A 83 -0.16 16.93 15.20
N LEU A 84 -1.34 16.57 15.69
CA LEU A 84 -2.62 16.96 15.09
C LEU A 84 -2.86 18.48 15.19
N THR A 85 -2.52 19.09 16.33
CA THR A 85 -2.66 20.54 16.54
C THR A 85 -1.71 21.32 15.64
N ALA A 86 -0.44 20.91 15.58
CA ALA A 86 0.54 21.49 14.67
C ALA A 86 0.10 21.32 13.21
N GLY A 87 -0.39 20.15 12.82
CA GLY A 87 -0.91 19.88 11.48
C GLY A 87 -2.07 20.80 11.07
N ARG A 88 -2.98 21.13 12.00
CA ARG A 88 -4.05 22.11 11.76
C ARG A 88 -3.48 23.51 11.47
N VAL A 89 -2.52 23.97 12.26
CA VAL A 89 -1.87 25.29 12.07
C VAL A 89 -1.09 25.34 10.75
N LEU A 90 -0.44 24.24 10.36
CA LEU A 90 0.32 24.13 9.12
C LEU A 90 -0.54 23.92 7.86
N GLY A 91 -1.87 23.93 7.98
CA GLY A 91 -2.76 23.82 6.82
C GLY A 91 -2.86 22.42 6.21
N VAL A 92 -2.49 21.37 6.94
CA VAL A 92 -2.66 19.96 6.52
C VAL A 92 -4.11 19.67 6.06
N PRO A 93 -5.18 20.18 6.70
CA PRO A 93 -6.54 19.95 6.22
C PRO A 93 -6.80 20.49 4.80
N LEU A 94 -6.22 21.64 4.45
CA LEU A 94 -6.37 22.23 3.10
C LEU A 94 -5.61 21.39 2.07
N PHE A 95 -4.43 20.89 2.43
CA PHE A 95 -3.67 19.97 1.60
C PHE A 95 -4.45 18.67 1.35
N LEU A 96 -4.99 18.04 2.41
CA LEU A 96 -5.80 16.83 2.31
C LEU A 96 -7.09 17.04 1.51
N LYS A 97 -7.72 18.22 1.61
CA LYS A 97 -8.90 18.53 0.77
C LYS A 97 -8.56 18.49 -0.72
N ARG A 98 -7.33 18.85 -1.10
CA ARG A 98 -6.89 18.92 -2.49
C ARG A 98 -6.27 17.62 -3.01
N PHE A 99 -5.56 16.87 -2.16
CA PHE A 99 -4.74 15.72 -2.56
C PHE A 99 -5.01 14.45 -1.73
N GLY A 100 -6.07 14.43 -0.91
CA GLY A 100 -6.36 13.37 0.06
C GLY A 100 -6.92 12.08 -0.54
N ASP A 101 -6.24 11.50 -1.53
CA ASP A 101 -6.48 10.11 -1.89
C ASP A 101 -6.07 9.22 -0.70
N MET A 102 -6.99 8.37 -0.25
CA MET A 102 -6.79 7.56 0.95
C MET A 102 -5.95 6.31 0.69
N ASP A 103 -5.83 5.88 -0.56
CA ASP A 103 -5.14 4.65 -0.97
C ASP A 103 -3.87 4.96 -1.79
N PHE A 104 -3.90 5.92 -2.72
CA PHE A 104 -2.78 6.24 -3.60
C PHE A 104 -2.15 7.60 -3.26
N VAL A 105 -1.56 7.70 -2.07
CA VAL A 105 -1.03 8.95 -1.52
C VAL A 105 0.24 9.48 -2.21
N LEU A 106 0.94 8.67 -3.01
CA LEU A 106 2.14 9.09 -3.75
C LEU A 106 1.88 9.35 -5.24
N ARG A 107 0.64 9.17 -5.71
CA ARG A 107 0.24 9.45 -7.09
C ARG A 107 -0.43 10.83 -7.11
N VAL A 108 0.31 11.86 -7.52
CA VAL A 108 -0.14 13.25 -7.60
C VAL A 108 -0.32 13.66 -9.05
#